data_AF-A0A916QH90-F1
#
_entry.id   AF-A0A916QH90-F1
#
_cell.length_a   1.000
_cell.length_b   1.000
_cell.length_c   1.000
_cell.angle_alpha   90.00
_cell.angle_beta   90.00
_cell.angle_gamma   90.00
#
_symmetry.space_group_name_H-M   'P 1'
#
loop_
_entity.id
_entity.type
_entity.pdbx_description
1 polymer ?
#
loop_
_entity_poly.entity_id
_entity_poly.type
_entity_poly.pdbx_seq_one_letter_code
_entity_poly.pdbx_strand_id
1 'polypeptide(L)'
;MKFMPNRKRITEDERGLTLIEILGALTIMSIITVLLLGNLISSMETSADQSRRLIAMNLARLKIAEIRETYEEGAKFEELRAEFSTRGTELIRLDANNTLQDLDLDDEEINNTYYKYEVELDIRTNPQKTKLDQVIGDSSSYLIPMRVTVFWGYTKEGGSTESRYSVTIPSYVVKLGG
;
A
#
# COMPACT_ATOMS: atom_id res chain seq x y z
N MET A 1 -29.94 23.79 -81.48
CA MET A 1 -30.30 23.45 -80.08
C MET A 1 -29.00 23.16 -79.34
N LYS A 2 -28.52 24.08 -78.49
CA LYS A 2 -27.18 24.03 -77.88
C LYS A 2 -27.35 23.83 -76.38
N PHE A 3 -27.04 22.63 -75.88
CA PHE A 3 -27.00 22.34 -74.45
C PHE A 3 -25.75 23.00 -73.86
N MET A 4 -25.94 23.93 -72.92
CA MET A 4 -24.86 24.41 -72.05
C MET A 4 -24.95 23.66 -70.71
N PRO A 5 -23.87 23.01 -70.25
CA PRO A 5 -23.82 22.46 -68.90
C PRO A 5 -23.66 23.59 -67.88
N ASN A 6 -24.59 23.65 -66.95
CA ASN A 6 -24.54 24.54 -65.79
C ASN A 6 -23.46 24.01 -64.82
N ARG A 7 -22.22 24.47 -64.96
CA ARG A 7 -21.18 24.24 -63.95
C ARG A 7 -21.54 25.05 -62.71
N LYS A 8 -22.13 24.39 -61.70
CA LYS A 8 -22.09 24.87 -60.32
C LYS A 8 -20.62 25.15 -59.98
N ARG A 9 -20.25 26.42 -59.89
CA ARG A 9 -19.00 26.82 -59.22
C ARG A 9 -19.22 26.54 -57.74
N ILE A 10 -18.61 25.46 -57.26
CA ILE A 10 -18.27 25.35 -55.84
C ILE A 10 -17.11 26.35 -55.67
N THR A 11 -17.44 27.59 -55.34
CA THR A 11 -16.46 28.46 -54.70
C THR A 11 -16.36 27.95 -53.27
N GLU A 12 -15.44 27.02 -53.04
CA GLU A 12 -14.85 26.87 -51.72
C GLU A 12 -14.31 28.25 -51.34
N ASP A 13 -14.82 28.80 -50.25
CA ASP A 13 -14.41 30.05 -49.65
C ASP A 13 -12.97 29.82 -49.13
N GLU A 14 -11.97 29.95 -50.01
CA GLU A 14 -10.53 29.87 -49.67
C GLU A 14 -10.10 31.13 -48.89
N ARG A 15 -10.79 31.43 -47.78
CA ARG A 15 -10.29 32.37 -46.79
C ARG A 15 -9.09 31.72 -46.12
N GLY A 16 -7.90 32.05 -46.61
CA GLY A 16 -6.65 31.65 -45.97
C GLY A 16 -6.68 32.00 -44.49
N LEU A 17 -6.28 31.04 -43.64
CA LEU A 17 -6.16 31.24 -42.20
C LEU A 17 -5.29 32.47 -41.94
N THR A 18 -5.84 33.44 -41.22
CA THR A 18 -5.11 34.65 -40.86
C THR A 18 -4.07 34.33 -39.78
N LEU A 19 -2.95 35.06 -39.78
CA LEU A 19 -1.88 34.87 -38.79
C LEU A 19 -2.40 35.03 -37.34
N ILE A 20 -3.40 35.90 -37.14
CA ILE A 20 -4.03 36.12 -35.84
C ILE A 20 -4.88 34.92 -35.39
N GLU A 21 -5.55 34.22 -36.31
CA GLU A 21 -6.31 33.00 -36.00
C GLU A 21 -5.37 31.85 -35.59
N ILE A 22 -4.23 31.71 -36.28
CA ILE A 22 -3.22 30.70 -35.94
C ILE A 22 -2.63 30.99 -34.55
N LEU A 23 -2.31 32.26 -34.26
CA LEU A 23 -1.80 32.66 -32.95
C LEU A 23 -2.83 32.43 -31.84
N GLY A 24 -4.11 32.73 -32.11
CA GLY A 24 -5.22 32.44 -31.20
C GLY A 24 -5.36 30.95 -30.93
N ALA A 25 -5.31 30.11 -31.96
CA ALA A 25 -5.38 28.66 -31.80
C ALA A 25 -4.18 28.10 -31.00
N LEU A 26 -2.97 28.60 -31.26
CA LEU A 26 -1.75 28.18 -30.54
C LEU A 26 -1.79 28.56 -29.06
N THR A 27 -2.27 29.76 -28.73
CA THR A 27 -2.38 30.21 -27.33
C THR A 27 -3.41 29.37 -26.57
N ILE A 28 -4.57 29.09 -27.16
CA ILE A 28 -5.59 28.21 -26.57
C ILE A 28 -5.03 26.81 -26.38
N MET A 29 -4.34 26.24 -27.39
CA MET A 29 -3.72 24.92 -27.25
C MET A 29 -2.68 24.89 -26.13
N SER A 30 -1.82 25.91 -26.03
CA SER A 30 -0.81 25.99 -24.97
C SER A 30 -1.43 25.98 -23.57
N ILE A 31 -2.50 26.77 -23.36
CA ILE A 31 -3.22 26.79 -22.08
C ILE A 31 -3.79 25.40 -21.75
N ILE A 32 -4.43 24.76 -22.72
CA ILE A 32 -4.99 23.41 -22.54
C ILE A 32 -3.88 22.39 -22.21
N THR A 33 -2.75 22.44 -22.90
CA THR A 33 -1.63 21.51 -22.65
C THR A 33 -1.08 21.65 -21.23
N VAL A 34 -0.91 22.87 -20.73
CA VAL A 34 -0.43 23.10 -19.35
C VAL A 34 -1.42 22.54 -18.32
N LEU A 35 -2.72 22.75 -18.54
CA LEU A 35 -3.76 22.20 -17.66
C LEU A 35 -3.76 20.66 -17.67
N LEU A 36 -3.62 20.04 -18.83
CA LEU A 36 -3.56 18.58 -18.96
C LEU A 36 -2.31 18.01 -18.27
N LEU A 37 -1.14 18.65 -18.42
CA LEU A 37 0.09 18.22 -17.76
C LEU A 37 -0.04 18.25 -16.23
N GLY A 38 -0.67 19.29 -15.67
CA GLY A 38 -0.93 19.37 -14.23
C GLY A 38 -1.76 18.18 -13.72
N ASN A 39 -2.84 17.84 -14.44
CA ASN A 39 -3.68 16.70 -14.09
C ASN A 39 -2.96 15.35 -14.25
N LEU A 40 -2.11 15.21 -15.27
CA LEU A 40 -1.31 14.01 -15.49
C LEU A 40 -0.30 13.79 -14.36
N ILE A 41 0.42 14.83 -13.94
CA ILE A 41 1.38 14.75 -12.84
C ILE A 41 0.68 14.31 -11.56
N SER A 42 -0.44 14.95 -11.20
CA SER A 42 -1.22 14.58 -10.01
C SER A 42 -1.73 13.13 -10.07
N SER A 43 -2.17 12.69 -11.25
CA SER A 43 -2.62 11.31 -11.45
C SER A 43 -1.47 10.30 -11.34
N MET A 44 -0.29 10.66 -11.84
CA MET A 44 0.92 9.84 -11.71
C MET A 44 1.38 9.72 -10.25
N GLU A 45 1.36 10.81 -9.48
CA GLU A 45 1.69 10.78 -8.05
C GLU A 45 0.73 9.86 -7.28
N THR A 46 -0.57 9.99 -7.53
CA THR A 46 -1.59 9.12 -6.94
C THR A 46 -1.37 7.66 -7.32
N SER A 47 -1.04 7.38 -8.58
CA SER A 47 -0.73 6.02 -9.05
C SER A 47 0.52 5.45 -8.40
N ALA A 48 1.56 6.26 -8.19
CA ALA A 48 2.78 5.84 -7.52
C ALA A 48 2.51 5.51 -6.04
N ASP A 49 1.68 6.31 -5.37
CA ASP A 49 1.29 6.04 -3.99
C ASP A 49 0.45 4.75 -3.85
N GLN A 50 -0.52 4.55 -4.76
CA GLN A 50 -1.27 3.30 -4.82
C GLN A 50 -0.37 2.08 -5.08
N SER A 51 0.64 2.22 -5.94
CA SER A 51 1.62 1.17 -6.19
C SER A 51 2.42 0.82 -4.93
N ARG A 52 2.94 1.82 -4.21
CA ARG A 52 3.65 1.62 -2.92
C ARG A 52 2.77 0.97 -1.87
N ARG A 53 1.50 1.39 -1.77
CA ARG A 53 0.54 0.77 -0.86
C ARG A 53 0.28 -0.70 -1.21
N LEU A 54 0.21 -1.04 -2.50
CA LEU A 54 0.05 -2.42 -2.95
C LEU A 54 1.28 -3.27 -2.60
N ILE A 55 2.48 -2.73 -2.82
CA ILE A 55 3.74 -3.36 -2.41
C ILE A 55 3.72 -3.60 -0.89
N ALA A 56 3.46 -2.57 -0.09
CA ALA A 56 3.41 -2.67 1.37
C ALA A 56 2.38 -3.71 1.85
N MET A 57 1.21 -3.81 1.21
CA MET A 57 0.22 -4.86 1.53
C MET A 57 0.74 -6.26 1.23
N ASN A 58 1.45 -6.44 0.11
CA ASN A 58 1.99 -7.74 -0.25
C ASN A 58 3.15 -8.12 0.67
N LEU A 59 4.02 -7.18 1.01
CA LEU A 59 5.08 -7.37 2.01
C LEU A 59 4.50 -7.76 3.38
N ALA A 60 3.47 -7.06 3.84
CA ALA A 60 2.77 -7.41 5.07
C ALA A 60 2.19 -8.83 5.03
N ARG A 61 1.58 -9.24 3.91
CA ARG A 61 1.05 -10.60 3.72
C ARG A 61 2.13 -11.66 3.69
N LEU A 62 3.24 -11.39 3.02
CA LEU A 62 4.40 -12.28 2.97
C LEU A 62 4.94 -12.50 4.38
N LYS A 63 5.15 -11.41 5.13
CA LYS A 63 5.66 -11.49 6.50
C LYS A 63 4.68 -12.18 7.45
N ILE A 64 3.37 -11.98 7.27
CA ILE A 64 2.34 -12.76 7.99
C ILE A 64 2.48 -14.27 7.71
N ALA A 65 2.71 -14.65 6.46
CA ALA A 65 2.85 -16.06 6.08
C ALA A 65 4.10 -16.66 6.71
N GLU A 66 5.22 -15.95 6.68
CA GLU A 66 6.48 -16.34 7.33
C GLU A 66 6.32 -16.53 8.84
N ILE A 67 5.66 -15.58 9.53
CA ILE A 67 5.36 -15.73 10.96
C ILE A 67 4.48 -16.96 11.20
N ARG A 68 3.48 -17.22 10.36
CA ARG A 68 2.63 -18.40 10.54
C ARG A 68 3.42 -19.68 10.36
N GLU A 69 4.26 -19.76 9.33
CA GLU A 69 5.11 -20.92 9.05
C GLU A 69 6.12 -21.18 10.18
N THR A 70 6.73 -20.15 10.75
CA THR A 70 7.69 -20.32 11.84
C THR A 70 7.02 -20.70 13.17
N TYR A 71 5.79 -20.23 13.43
CA TYR A 71 5.13 -20.39 14.73
C TYR A 71 3.89 -21.30 14.72
N GLU A 72 3.61 -22.02 13.63
CA GLU A 72 2.54 -23.02 13.60
C GLU A 72 2.88 -24.29 14.40
N GLU A 73 4.17 -24.58 14.56
CA GLU A 73 4.65 -25.70 15.37
C GLU A 73 4.33 -25.51 16.86
N GLY A 74 3.74 -26.53 17.48
CA GLY A 74 3.20 -26.44 18.84
C GLY A 74 4.20 -25.98 19.91
N ALA A 75 5.50 -26.26 19.76
CA ALA A 75 6.52 -25.82 20.72
C ALA A 75 6.81 -24.31 20.59
N LYS A 76 7.06 -23.82 19.37
CA LYS A 76 7.31 -22.41 19.07
C LYS A 76 6.06 -21.54 19.31
N PHE A 77 4.87 -22.10 19.07
CA PHE A 77 3.61 -21.44 19.40
C PHE A 77 3.47 -21.17 20.90
N GLU A 78 3.79 -22.14 21.75
CA GLU A 78 3.69 -21.95 23.21
C GLU A 78 4.81 -21.03 23.73
N GLU A 79 6.00 -21.05 23.12
CA GLU A 79 7.06 -20.07 23.42
C GLU A 79 6.60 -18.64 23.13
N LEU A 80 6.06 -18.41 21.92
CA LEU A 80 5.45 -17.16 21.52
C LEU A 80 4.37 -16.77 22.56
N ARG A 81 3.40 -17.65 22.81
CA ARG A 81 2.32 -17.41 23.77
C ARG A 81 2.83 -17.05 25.18
N ALA A 82 3.86 -17.73 25.67
CA ALA A 82 4.42 -17.52 27.01
C ALA A 82 5.14 -16.17 27.12
N GLU A 83 5.89 -15.78 26.10
CA GLU A 83 6.59 -14.49 26.04
C GLU A 83 5.60 -13.32 26.03
N PHE A 84 4.53 -13.42 25.25
CA PHE A 84 3.52 -12.37 25.20
C PHE A 84 2.59 -12.37 26.43
N SER A 85 2.37 -13.51 27.08
CA SER A 85 1.62 -13.58 28.35
C SER A 85 2.37 -12.91 29.51
N THR A 86 3.70 -12.88 29.47
CA THR A 86 4.56 -12.27 30.50
C THR A 86 4.81 -10.78 30.25
N ARG A 87 4.94 -10.34 28.99
CA ARG A 87 5.17 -8.93 28.63
C ARG A 87 3.90 -8.07 28.50
N GLY A 88 2.72 -8.69 28.29
CA GLY A 88 1.45 -7.96 28.15
C GLY A 88 1.27 -7.30 26.77
N THR A 89 0.28 -6.40 26.64
CA THR A 89 -0.03 -5.62 25.42
C THR A 89 0.95 -4.48 25.16
N GLU A 90 2.23 -4.65 25.50
CA GLU A 90 3.24 -3.73 25.02
C GLU A 90 3.37 -3.94 23.51
N LEU A 91 3.30 -2.85 22.75
CA LEU A 91 3.68 -2.81 21.35
C LEU A 91 5.14 -3.29 21.27
N ILE A 92 5.36 -4.59 21.12
CA ILE A 92 6.69 -5.12 20.91
C ILE A 92 7.07 -4.70 19.49
N ARG A 93 7.65 -3.51 19.40
CA ARG A 93 8.53 -3.16 18.30
C ARG A 93 9.64 -4.18 18.36
N LEU A 94 9.56 -5.16 17.49
CA LEU A 94 10.66 -6.05 17.18
C LEU A 94 11.71 -5.19 16.45
N ASP A 95 12.36 -4.29 17.20
CA ASP A 95 13.65 -3.77 16.79
C ASP A 95 14.71 -4.83 17.11
N ALA A 96 15.82 -4.76 16.39
CA ALA A 96 16.87 -5.79 16.28
C ALA A 96 17.40 -6.35 17.62
N ASN A 97 17.01 -5.78 18.76
CA ASN A 97 17.64 -6.03 20.03
C ASN A 97 16.77 -6.58 21.15
N ASN A 98 15.49 -6.97 21.00
CA ASN A 98 14.94 -7.92 22.00
C ASN A 98 13.69 -8.77 21.68
N THR A 99 14.03 -9.95 21.12
CA THR A 99 13.42 -11.29 21.32
C THR A 99 12.03 -11.54 20.71
N LEU A 100 12.05 -11.82 19.39
CA LEU A 100 11.91 -13.16 18.78
C LEU A 100 13.11 -13.31 17.83
N GLN A 101 14.08 -14.16 18.15
CA GLN A 101 15.39 -14.21 17.48
C GLN A 101 15.38 -14.72 16.03
N ASP A 102 14.22 -15.13 15.53
CA ASP A 102 14.06 -15.86 14.25
C ASP A 102 13.16 -15.12 13.27
N LEU A 103 12.66 -13.92 13.62
CA LEU A 103 11.83 -13.13 12.73
C LEU A 103 12.68 -12.04 12.07
N ASP A 104 13.08 -12.30 10.83
CA ASP A 104 13.78 -11.32 10.01
C ASP A 104 12.82 -10.16 9.70
N LEU A 105 12.99 -9.04 10.40
CA LEU A 105 12.23 -7.80 10.18
C LEU A 105 13.13 -6.71 9.64
N ASP A 106 14.15 -7.10 8.89
CA ASP A 106 15.03 -6.15 8.22
C ASP A 106 14.23 -5.24 7.28
N ASP A 107 14.60 -3.96 7.28
CA ASP A 107 14.03 -2.97 6.39
C ASP A 107 14.32 -3.37 4.93
N GLU A 108 13.30 -3.32 4.08
CA GLU A 108 13.44 -3.65 2.65
C GLU A 108 13.47 -2.40 1.79
N GLU A 109 14.37 -2.35 0.79
CA GLU A 109 14.40 -1.30 -0.22
C GLU A 109 13.85 -1.82 -1.55
N ILE A 110 12.72 -1.27 -2.00
CA ILE A 110 12.12 -1.59 -3.30
C ILE A 110 11.87 -0.29 -4.05
N ASN A 111 12.46 -0.15 -5.24
CA ASN A 111 12.33 1.03 -6.10
C ASN A 111 12.68 2.34 -5.36
N ASN A 112 13.82 2.38 -4.66
CA ASN A 112 14.27 3.54 -3.84
C ASN A 112 13.26 3.96 -2.75
N THR A 113 12.33 3.08 -2.38
CA THR A 113 11.42 3.27 -1.26
C THR A 113 11.77 2.25 -0.20
N TYR A 114 12.05 2.73 1.01
CA TYR A 114 12.31 1.86 2.15
C TYR A 114 10.99 1.48 2.83
N TYR A 115 10.88 0.22 3.23
CA TYR A 115 9.75 -0.37 3.93
C TYR A 115 10.20 -0.91 5.28
N LYS A 116 9.52 -0.48 6.34
CA LYS A 116 9.78 -0.91 7.71
C LYS A 116 8.61 -1.70 8.25
N TYR A 117 8.91 -2.80 8.92
CA TYR A 117 7.92 -3.69 9.51
C TYR A 117 7.71 -3.38 11.01
N GLU A 118 6.47 -3.46 11.47
CA GLU A 118 6.11 -3.49 12.89
C GLU A 118 5.04 -4.57 13.08
N VAL A 119 5.25 -5.45 14.05
CA VAL A 119 4.31 -6.53 14.36
C VAL A 119 3.78 -6.31 15.76
N GLU A 120 2.47 -6.20 15.90
CA GLU A 120 1.77 -6.10 17.18
C GLU A 120 1.01 -7.40 17.41
N LEU A 121 1.21 -8.04 18.56
CA LEU A 121 0.46 -9.23 18.98
C LEU A 121 -0.49 -8.83 20.11
N ASP A 122 -1.79 -9.05 19.93
CA ASP A 122 -2.82 -8.63 20.89
C ASP A 122 -3.50 -9.84 21.52
N ILE A 123 -3.10 -10.18 22.75
CA ILE A 123 -3.68 -11.31 23.49
C ILE A 123 -4.92 -10.91 24.31
N ARG A 124 -5.12 -9.62 24.60
CA ARG A 124 -6.07 -9.16 25.63
C ARG A 124 -7.27 -8.39 25.09
N THR A 125 -7.13 -7.63 24.01
CA THR A 125 -8.10 -6.58 23.64
C THR A 125 -8.82 -6.79 22.32
N ASN A 126 -8.64 -7.91 21.63
CA ASN A 126 -9.29 -8.10 20.34
C ASN A 126 -10.80 -8.40 20.47
N PRO A 127 -11.72 -7.50 20.04
CA PRO A 127 -13.17 -7.76 20.08
C PRO A 127 -13.60 -8.92 19.19
N GLN A 128 -12.79 -9.32 18.20
CA GLN A 128 -13.04 -10.53 17.40
C GLN A 128 -12.80 -11.81 18.22
N LYS A 129 -11.87 -11.78 19.19
CA LYS A 129 -11.63 -12.87 20.14
C LYS A 129 -12.90 -13.15 20.96
N THR A 130 -13.55 -12.11 21.48
CA THR A 130 -14.80 -12.24 22.25
C THR A 130 -15.93 -12.92 21.45
N LYS A 131 -16.02 -12.68 20.14
CA LYS A 131 -17.02 -13.34 19.29
C LYS A 131 -16.68 -14.81 19.00
N LEU A 132 -15.40 -15.13 18.86
CA LEU A 132 -14.94 -16.49 18.61
C LEU A 132 -15.00 -17.35 19.87
N ASP A 133 -14.63 -16.77 21.01
CA ASP A 133 -14.68 -17.40 22.34
C ASP A 133 -16.10 -17.80 22.74
N GLN A 134 -17.10 -17.03 22.30
CA GLN A 134 -18.53 -17.36 22.50
C GLN A 134 -18.97 -18.63 21.77
N VAL A 135 -18.27 -19.04 20.70
CA VAL A 135 -18.67 -20.18 19.86
C VAL A 135 -17.83 -21.42 20.15
N ILE A 136 -16.54 -21.27 20.45
CA ILE A 136 -15.57 -22.39 20.45
C ILE A 136 -14.96 -22.65 21.85
N GLY A 137 -15.17 -21.75 22.83
CA GLY A 137 -14.49 -21.81 24.13
C GLY A 137 -13.20 -20.98 24.14
N ASP A 138 -12.29 -21.21 25.09
CA ASP A 138 -11.08 -20.40 25.25
C ASP A 138 -10.11 -20.50 24.05
N SER A 139 -10.24 -19.56 23.11
CA SER A 139 -9.46 -19.54 21.88
C SER A 139 -8.01 -19.16 22.12
N SER A 140 -7.64 -18.70 23.32
CA SER A 140 -6.27 -18.31 23.65
C SER A 140 -5.30 -19.49 23.63
N SER A 141 -5.81 -20.72 23.66
CA SER A 141 -5.02 -21.95 23.65
C SER A 141 -4.52 -22.37 22.26
N TYR A 142 -5.10 -21.83 21.18
CA TYR A 142 -4.75 -22.20 19.81
C TYR A 142 -4.77 -21.02 18.81
N LEU A 143 -5.11 -19.81 19.25
CA LEU A 143 -5.10 -18.59 18.43
C LEU A 143 -4.42 -17.43 19.14
N ILE A 144 -3.49 -16.79 18.43
CA ILE A 144 -2.85 -15.54 18.85
C ILE A 144 -3.15 -14.46 17.80
N PRO A 145 -3.90 -13.40 18.14
CA PRO A 145 -4.15 -12.30 17.22
C PRO A 145 -2.89 -11.48 16.96
N MET A 146 -2.70 -11.09 15.71
CA MET A 146 -1.55 -10.33 15.24
C MET A 146 -1.98 -9.20 14.31
N ARG A 147 -1.22 -8.12 14.28
CA ARG A 147 -1.29 -7.05 13.28
C ARG A 147 0.10 -6.82 12.75
N VAL A 148 0.24 -6.86 11.43
CA VAL A 148 1.49 -6.49 10.76
C VAL A 148 1.27 -5.16 10.09
N THR A 149 2.05 -4.17 10.48
CA THR A 149 2.06 -2.83 9.91
C THR A 149 3.33 -2.63 9.10
N VAL A 150 3.18 -2.21 7.85
CA VAL A 150 4.30 -1.84 6.98
C VAL A 150 4.25 -0.35 6.76
N PHE A 151 5.34 0.33 7.11
CA PHE A 151 5.54 1.76 6.96
C PHE A 151 6.41 2.06 5.76
N TRP A 152 6.14 3.16 5.05
CA TRP A 152 6.99 3.64 3.95
C TRP A 152 7.06 5.17 3.90
N GLY A 153 8.01 5.65 3.09
CA GLY A 153 8.19 7.08 2.82
C GLY A 153 9.13 7.80 3.80
N TYR A 154 10.11 7.09 4.35
CA TYR A 154 11.19 7.68 5.14
C TYR A 154 12.45 7.90 4.29
N THR A 155 13.17 8.99 4.57
CA THR A 155 14.50 9.28 4.03
C THR A 155 15.53 8.85 5.05
N LYS A 156 16.50 8.01 4.64
CA LYS A 156 17.57 7.49 5.51
C LYS A 156 18.45 8.60 6.11
N GLU A 157 18.50 9.76 5.46
CA GLU A 157 19.19 10.96 5.91
C GLU A 157 18.24 11.88 6.68
N GLY A 158 18.32 11.91 8.01
CA GLY A 158 17.69 12.98 8.80
C GLY A 158 17.03 12.61 10.12
N GLY A 159 17.15 11.38 10.63
CA GLY A 159 16.77 11.04 12.01
C GLY A 159 15.28 11.16 12.37
N SER A 160 14.40 11.59 11.46
CA SER A 160 12.95 11.58 11.68
C SER A 160 12.39 10.22 11.27
N THR A 161 12.07 9.40 12.25
CA THR A 161 11.40 8.09 12.11
C THR A 161 9.88 8.20 11.90
N GLU A 162 9.35 9.39 11.62
CA GLU A 162 7.92 9.58 11.34
C GLU A 162 7.60 9.17 9.91
N SER A 163 7.14 7.93 9.75
CA SER A 163 6.55 7.45 8.51
C SER A 163 5.32 8.29 8.15
N ARG A 164 5.23 8.77 6.91
CA ARG A 164 4.02 9.45 6.43
C ARG A 164 2.89 8.49 6.06
N TYR A 165 3.22 7.23 5.81
CA TYR A 165 2.27 6.25 5.30
C TYR A 165 2.48 4.89 5.94
N SER A 166 1.38 4.18 6.14
CA SER A 166 1.38 2.82 6.67
C SER A 166 0.21 2.01 6.15
N VAL A 167 0.36 0.69 6.19
CA VAL A 167 -0.72 -0.25 5.98
C VAL A 167 -0.66 -1.34 7.04
N THR A 168 -1.78 -1.54 7.73
CA THR A 168 -1.90 -2.56 8.77
C THR A 168 -2.81 -3.68 8.29
N ILE A 169 -2.30 -4.91 8.34
CA ILE A 169 -3.07 -6.11 8.03
C ILE A 169 -3.27 -6.90 9.32
N PRO A 170 -4.53 -7.06 9.80
CA PRO A 170 -4.84 -7.94 10.91
C PRO A 170 -4.75 -9.40 10.47
N SER A 171 -4.24 -10.25 11.35
CA SER A 171 -4.00 -11.66 11.12
C SER A 171 -4.06 -12.43 12.45
N TYR A 172 -3.83 -13.74 12.35
CA TYR A 172 -3.80 -14.67 13.46
C TYR A 172 -2.68 -15.67 13.23
N VAL A 173 -1.99 -16.07 14.29
CA VAL A 173 -1.17 -17.27 14.34
C VAL A 173 -2.05 -18.37 14.94
N VAL A 174 -2.10 -19.52 14.26
CA VAL A 174 -2.94 -20.66 14.65
C VAL A 174 -2.03 -21.81 15.03
N LYS A 175 -2.27 -22.43 16.19
CA LYS A 175 -1.64 -23.69 16.55
C LYS A 175 -2.24 -24.81 15.71
N LEU A 176 -1.42 -25.47 14.89
CA LEU A 176 -1.87 -26.68 14.21
C LEU A 176 -1.90 -27.83 15.23
N GLY A 177 -3.03 -28.56 15.27
CA GLY A 177 -3.20 -29.69 16.17
C GLY A 177 -2.21 -30.80 15.85
N GLY A 178 -1.41 -31.20 16.84
CA GLY A 178 -0.64 -32.44 16.85
C GLY A 178 -1.40 -33.55 17.54
#